data_AF-A0ABD0QWE0-F1
#
_entry.id   AF-A0ABD0QWE0-F1
#
_cell.length_a   1.000
_cell.length_b   1.000
_cell.length_c   1.000
_cell.angle_alpha   90.00
_cell.angle_beta   90.00
_cell.angle_gamma   90.00
#
_symmetry.space_group_name_H-M   'P 1'
#
loop_
_entity.id
_entity.type
_entity.pdbx_description
1 polymer ?
#
loop_
_entity_poly.entity_id
_entity_poly.type
_entity_poly.pdbx_seq_one_letter_code
_entity_poly.pdbx_strand_id
1 'polypeptide(L)'
;TIYSSILSGHFQQGGYSYGVSRMSNTLVQAAICLHQKMSQNFLPTAIRFHYIFNLRDISNIFQGILFALPEQVRYPIDLVHLWLHESSRVYSDKLMEEKDVELFNKILLDTGKRYFEGIDESIFINQPLIYSHFAHGVGEPRYAQVTDLEKLQKTLMDALEHYNELYSDMNLVLFEEAMQH
;
A
#
# COMPACT_ATOMS: atom_id res chain seq x y z
N THR A 1 -4.47 17.26 12.55
CA THR A 1 -5.17 16.07 13.11
C THR A 1 -4.11 15.10 13.64
N ILE A 2 -4.50 14.02 14.35
CA ILE A 2 -3.55 13.06 14.94
C ILE A 2 -2.55 12.52 13.89
N TYR A 3 -3.04 12.05 12.73
CA TYR A 3 -2.19 11.54 11.65
C TYR A 3 -1.27 12.59 11.03
N SER A 4 -1.72 13.86 10.89
CA SER A 4 -0.85 14.94 10.40
C SER A 4 0.35 15.16 11.31
N SER A 5 0.16 15.13 12.63
CA SER A 5 1.26 15.31 13.59
C SER A 5 2.24 14.14 13.55
N ILE A 6 1.75 12.90 13.49
CA ILE A 6 2.58 11.70 13.40
C ILE A 6 3.42 11.72 12.11
N LEU A 7 2.77 11.91 10.96
CA LEU A 7 3.43 11.88 9.66
C LEU A 7 4.42 13.02 9.49
N SER A 8 4.05 14.24 9.91
CA SER A 8 4.96 15.40 9.85
C SER A 8 6.16 15.20 10.77
N GLY A 9 5.97 14.65 11.98
CA GLY A 9 7.05 14.33 12.90
C GLY A 9 8.00 13.29 12.32
N HIS A 10 7.46 12.22 11.75
CA HIS A 10 8.24 11.18 11.06
C HIS A 10 9.10 11.75 9.94
N PHE A 11 8.52 12.58 9.06
CA PHE A 11 9.26 13.15 7.94
C PHE A 11 10.32 14.17 8.34
N GLN A 12 10.02 14.98 9.37
CA GLN A 12 11.00 15.95 9.89
C GLN A 12 12.17 15.27 10.61
N GLN A 13 11.91 14.22 11.39
CA GLN A 13 12.95 13.52 12.16
C GLN A 13 13.75 12.53 11.30
N GLY A 14 13.12 11.93 10.29
CA GLY A 14 13.76 10.94 9.43
C GLY A 14 14.68 11.53 8.35
N GLY A 15 14.71 12.85 8.15
CA GLY A 15 15.55 13.47 7.12
C GLY A 15 15.00 13.33 5.69
N TYR A 16 13.68 13.30 5.55
CA TYR A 16 13.01 13.26 4.25
C TYR A 16 13.17 14.58 3.49
N SER A 17 13.03 14.53 2.16
CA SER A 17 13.12 15.75 1.35
C SER A 17 12.02 16.76 1.72
N TYR A 18 12.29 18.04 1.50
CA TYR A 18 11.34 19.11 1.75
C TYR A 18 10.04 18.92 0.95
N GLY A 19 10.15 18.43 -0.29
CA GLY A 19 9.01 18.14 -1.15
C GLY A 19 8.06 17.10 -0.53
N VAL A 20 8.62 15.98 -0.05
CA VAL A 20 7.87 14.91 0.63
C VAL A 20 7.23 15.42 1.92
N SER A 21 8.02 16.14 2.74
CA SER A 21 7.54 16.69 4.01
C SER A 21 6.32 17.62 3.85
N ARG A 22 6.30 18.46 2.81
CA ARG A 22 5.17 19.35 2.51
C ARG A 22 3.89 18.62 2.13
N MET A 23 3.98 17.39 1.62
CA MET A 23 2.80 16.62 1.21
C MET A 23 2.04 15.97 2.36
N SER A 24 2.60 15.96 3.58
CA SER A 24 2.01 15.28 4.75
C SER A 24 0.53 15.61 4.95
N ASN A 25 0.18 16.89 4.92
CA ASN A 25 -1.21 17.31 5.11
C ASN A 25 -2.12 16.87 3.96
N THR A 26 -1.64 17.01 2.73
CA THR A 26 -2.38 16.59 1.53
C THR A 26 -2.63 15.09 1.53
N LEU A 27 -1.61 14.29 1.86
CA LEU A 27 -1.72 12.82 1.99
C LEU A 27 -2.77 12.44 3.03
N VAL A 28 -2.76 13.10 4.19
CA VAL A 28 -3.74 12.84 5.25
C VAL A 28 -5.17 13.15 4.80
N GLN A 29 -5.37 14.26 4.09
CA GLN A 29 -6.69 14.59 3.54
C GLN A 29 -7.13 13.59 2.46
N ALA A 30 -6.22 13.15 1.60
CA ALA A 30 -6.49 12.14 0.58
C ALA A 30 -6.92 10.81 1.23
N ALA A 31 -6.19 10.34 2.25
CA ALA A 31 -6.51 9.10 2.97
C ALA A 31 -7.87 9.18 3.70
N ILE A 32 -8.17 10.31 4.34
CA ILE A 32 -9.48 10.53 4.98
C ILE A 32 -10.60 10.52 3.94
N CYS A 33 -10.43 11.23 2.81
CA CYS A 33 -11.42 11.26 1.75
C CYS A 33 -11.64 9.87 1.15
N LEU A 34 -10.56 9.12 0.89
CA LEU A 34 -10.63 7.76 0.41
C LEU A 34 -11.42 6.88 1.38
N HIS A 35 -11.07 6.90 2.67
CA HIS A 35 -11.79 6.13 3.69
C HIS A 35 -13.29 6.44 3.74
N GLN A 36 -13.64 7.72 3.66
CA GLN A 36 -15.05 8.14 3.61
C GLN A 36 -15.77 7.57 2.38
N LYS A 37 -15.14 7.62 1.21
CA LYS A 37 -15.69 7.01 0.00
C LYS A 37 -15.82 5.49 0.12
N MET A 38 -14.85 4.82 0.72
CA MET A 38 -14.91 3.37 0.97
C MET A 38 -16.12 3.01 1.82
N SER A 39 -16.26 3.67 2.97
CA SER A 39 -17.38 3.44 3.89
C SER A 39 -18.75 3.79 3.29
N GLN A 40 -18.81 4.67 2.29
CA GLN A 40 -20.05 5.06 1.61
C GLN A 40 -20.45 4.12 0.46
N ASN A 41 -19.47 3.62 -0.30
CA ASN A 41 -19.74 2.79 -1.49
C ASN A 41 -19.81 1.30 -1.16
N PHE A 42 -19.09 0.85 -0.13
CA PHE A 42 -18.97 -0.56 0.22
C PHE A 42 -19.63 -0.81 1.58
N LEU A 43 -20.96 -0.92 1.56
CA LEU A 43 -21.77 -1.14 2.75
C LEU A 43 -21.87 -2.63 3.10
N PRO A 44 -21.90 -2.98 4.40
CA PRO A 44 -22.08 -4.36 4.81
C PRO A 44 -23.48 -4.86 4.43
N THR A 45 -23.53 -6.05 3.83
CA THR A 45 -24.77 -6.76 3.50
C THR A 45 -24.74 -8.16 4.08
N ALA A 46 -25.83 -8.93 3.96
CA ALA A 46 -25.85 -10.33 4.41
C ALA A 46 -24.77 -11.20 3.74
N ILE A 47 -24.41 -10.88 2.48
CA ILE A 47 -23.36 -11.57 1.71
C ILE A 47 -21.99 -10.94 1.98
N ARG A 48 -21.93 -9.61 2.09
CA ARG A 48 -20.70 -8.83 2.25
C ARG A 48 -20.57 -8.27 3.67
N PHE A 49 -20.77 -9.12 4.67
CA PHE A 49 -20.83 -8.70 6.08
C PHE A 49 -19.49 -8.16 6.61
N HIS A 50 -18.38 -8.53 5.96
CA HIS A 50 -17.02 -8.11 6.30
C HIS A 50 -16.63 -6.74 5.73
N TYR A 51 -17.50 -6.09 4.94
CA TYR A 51 -17.28 -4.74 4.42
C TYR A 51 -17.52 -3.69 5.52
N ILE A 52 -16.72 -3.78 6.58
CA ILE A 52 -16.75 -2.91 7.74
C ILE A 52 -15.42 -2.15 7.78
N PHE A 53 -15.46 -0.89 7.36
CA PHE A 53 -14.31 0.00 7.38
C PHE A 53 -14.35 0.88 8.62
N ASN A 54 -13.27 0.90 9.38
CA ASN A 54 -13.13 1.66 10.62
C ASN A 54 -11.78 2.40 10.68
N LEU A 55 -11.55 3.15 11.76
CA LEU A 55 -10.34 3.97 11.90
C LEU A 55 -9.04 3.14 11.92
N ARG A 56 -9.08 1.85 12.25
CA ARG A 56 -7.92 0.96 12.16
C ARG A 56 -7.42 0.85 10.72
N ASP A 57 -8.32 0.90 9.73
CA ASP A 57 -7.93 0.80 8.33
C ASP A 57 -7.10 2.01 7.92
N ILE A 58 -7.52 3.22 8.32
CA ILE A 58 -6.70 4.42 8.13
C ILE A 58 -5.35 4.28 8.85
N SER A 59 -5.34 3.80 10.09
CA SER A 59 -4.10 3.58 10.84
C SER A 59 -3.15 2.61 10.13
N ASN A 60 -3.67 1.53 9.52
CA ASN A 60 -2.86 0.56 8.79
C ASN A 60 -2.18 1.19 7.57
N ILE A 61 -2.89 2.05 6.82
CA ILE A 61 -2.28 2.78 5.68
C ILE A 61 -1.08 3.61 6.16
N PHE A 62 -1.25 4.36 7.25
CA PHE A 62 -0.15 5.16 7.80
C PHE A 62 0.95 4.29 8.40
N GLN A 63 0.62 3.17 9.04
CA GLN A 63 1.61 2.26 9.57
C GLN A 63 2.53 1.72 8.46
N GLY A 64 1.96 1.34 7.31
CA GLY A 64 2.72 0.94 6.13
C GLY A 64 3.63 2.05 5.60
N ILE A 65 3.08 3.27 5.46
CA ILE A 65 3.87 4.45 5.06
C ILE A 65 5.05 4.71 6.01
N LEU A 66 4.86 4.49 7.31
CA LEU A 66 5.89 4.69 8.33
C LEU A 66 7.02 3.64 8.30
N PHE A 67 6.86 2.52 7.58
CA PHE A 67 7.95 1.56 7.39
C PHE A 67 8.93 1.98 6.30
N ALA A 68 8.50 2.80 5.33
CA ALA A 68 9.37 3.28 4.28
C ALA A 68 10.42 4.23 4.86
N LEU A 69 11.66 4.12 4.38
CA LEU A 69 12.77 4.96 4.79
C LEU A 69 12.97 6.14 3.82
N PRO A 70 13.68 7.22 4.21
CA PRO A 70 13.93 8.38 3.36
C PRO A 70 14.61 8.05 2.04
N GLU A 71 15.44 7.01 2.01
CA GLU A 71 16.12 6.55 0.80
C GLU A 71 15.16 5.96 -0.23
N GLN A 72 14.00 5.48 0.23
CA GLN A 72 12.94 4.87 -0.60
C GLN A 72 11.86 5.87 -0.99
N VAL A 73 11.73 6.99 -0.27
CA VAL A 73 10.75 8.05 -0.52
C VAL A 73 11.47 9.37 -0.71
N ARG A 74 12.15 9.52 -1.87
CA ARG A 74 13.01 10.67 -2.15
C ARG A 74 12.19 11.84 -2.69
N TYR A 75 11.21 11.53 -3.53
CA TYR A 75 10.39 12.49 -4.25
C TYR A 75 8.93 12.42 -3.83
N PRO A 76 8.18 13.53 -3.97
CA PRO A 76 6.73 13.58 -3.87
C PRO A 76 6.00 12.39 -4.51
N ILE A 77 6.47 11.97 -5.69
CA ILE A 77 5.87 10.87 -6.43
C ILE A 77 6.00 9.52 -5.71
N ASP A 78 7.16 9.25 -5.11
CA ASP A 78 7.42 8.00 -4.40
C ASP A 78 6.44 7.82 -3.23
N LEU A 79 6.10 8.93 -2.56
CA LEU A 79 5.12 8.93 -1.47
C LEU A 79 3.70 8.62 -1.98
N VAL A 80 3.35 9.07 -3.19
CA VAL A 80 2.05 8.76 -3.79
C VAL A 80 1.98 7.31 -4.22
N HIS A 81 3.03 6.75 -4.84
CA HIS A 81 3.08 5.32 -5.15
C HIS A 81 2.92 4.45 -3.90
N LEU A 82 3.64 4.81 -2.82
CA LEU A 82 3.54 4.14 -1.54
C LEU A 82 2.11 4.22 -0.98
N TRP A 83 1.48 5.39 -1.00
CA TRP A 83 0.11 5.55 -0.56
C TRP A 83 -0.90 4.75 -1.39
N LEU A 84 -0.70 4.66 -2.71
CA LEU A 84 -1.53 3.84 -3.59
C LEU A 84 -1.42 2.36 -3.21
N HIS A 85 -0.20 1.85 -3.04
CA HIS A 85 0.06 0.48 -2.62
C HIS A 85 -0.62 0.17 -1.28
N GLU A 86 -0.34 0.97 -0.25
CA GLU A 86 -0.88 0.75 1.10
C GLU A 86 -2.41 0.85 1.15
N SER A 87 -2.99 1.77 0.38
CA SER A 87 -4.44 1.88 0.26
C SER A 87 -5.04 0.63 -0.40
N SER A 88 -4.40 0.09 -1.45
CA SER A 88 -4.83 -1.15 -2.08
C SER A 88 -4.74 -2.34 -1.14
N ARG A 89 -3.63 -2.50 -0.39
CA ARG A 89 -3.50 -3.59 0.59
C ARG A 89 -4.55 -3.53 1.69
N VAL A 90 -4.88 -2.34 2.19
CA VAL A 90 -5.85 -2.20 3.29
C VAL A 90 -7.29 -2.42 2.83
N TYR A 91 -7.64 -1.97 1.62
CA TYR A 91 -9.02 -1.96 1.15
C TYR A 91 -9.32 -3.05 0.13
N SER A 92 -8.48 -3.21 -0.91
CA SER A 92 -8.71 -4.16 -2.00
C SER A 92 -8.70 -5.60 -1.51
N ASP A 93 -7.82 -5.95 -0.57
CA ASP A 93 -7.73 -7.30 0.00
C ASP A 93 -9.02 -7.75 0.73
N LYS A 94 -9.92 -6.81 1.04
CA LYS A 94 -11.22 -7.11 1.67
C LYS A 94 -12.36 -7.27 0.66
N LEU A 95 -12.13 -6.98 -0.62
CA LEU A 95 -13.17 -6.99 -1.66
C LEU A 95 -13.27 -8.38 -2.28
N MET A 96 -14.49 -8.83 -2.49
CA MET A 96 -14.77 -10.20 -2.94
C MET A 96 -14.94 -10.31 -4.46
N GLU A 97 -15.52 -9.29 -5.10
CA GLU A 97 -15.88 -9.33 -6.51
C GLU A 97 -14.98 -8.43 -7.34
N GLU A 98 -14.63 -8.86 -8.55
CA GLU A 98 -13.83 -8.09 -9.51
C GLU A 98 -14.43 -6.69 -9.75
N LYS A 99 -15.76 -6.58 -9.85
CA LYS A 99 -16.47 -5.30 -10.00
C LYS A 99 -16.27 -4.36 -8.81
N ASP A 100 -16.18 -4.90 -7.61
CA ASP A 100 -15.92 -4.11 -6.40
C ASP A 100 -14.47 -3.60 -6.43
N VAL A 101 -13.52 -4.43 -6.85
CA VAL A 101 -12.11 -4.05 -7.05
C VAL A 101 -11.96 -2.98 -8.14
N GLU A 102 -12.65 -3.12 -9.27
CA GLU A 102 -12.69 -2.11 -10.33
C GLU A 102 -13.22 -0.76 -9.82
N LEU A 103 -14.33 -0.79 -9.06
CA LEU A 103 -14.89 0.41 -8.45
C LEU A 103 -13.93 1.05 -7.44
N PHE A 104 -13.28 0.23 -6.60
CA PHE A 104 -12.25 0.67 -5.67
C PHE A 104 -11.10 1.37 -6.41
N ASN A 105 -10.55 0.73 -7.45
CA ASN A 105 -9.47 1.28 -8.25
C ASN A 105 -9.87 2.64 -8.83
N LYS A 106 -11.08 2.75 -9.40
CA LYS A 106 -11.60 4.04 -9.87
C LYS A 106 -11.66 5.09 -8.76
N ILE A 107 -12.21 4.74 -7.59
CA ILE A 107 -12.31 5.65 -6.43
C ILE A 107 -10.92 6.10 -5.96
N LEU A 108 -9.95 5.18 -5.90
CA LEU A 108 -8.57 5.43 -5.50
C LEU A 108 -7.91 6.41 -6.47
N LEU A 109 -7.99 6.13 -7.77
CA LEU A 109 -7.45 6.97 -8.84
C LEU A 109 -8.06 8.38 -8.83
N ASP A 110 -9.39 8.49 -8.78
CA ASP A 110 -10.09 9.78 -8.74
C ASP A 110 -9.71 10.59 -7.49
N THR A 111 -9.46 9.92 -6.37
CA THR A 111 -9.01 10.56 -5.14
C THR A 111 -7.55 11.02 -5.27
N GLY A 112 -6.68 10.18 -5.84
CA GLY A 112 -5.29 10.55 -6.12
C GLY A 112 -5.19 11.78 -7.01
N LYS A 113 -5.89 11.78 -8.16
CA LYS A 113 -5.90 12.91 -9.10
C LYS A 113 -6.40 14.22 -8.47
N ARG A 114 -7.39 14.13 -7.58
CA ARG A 114 -7.95 15.29 -6.88
C ARG A 114 -6.99 15.92 -5.88
N TYR A 115 -6.23 15.12 -5.14
CA TYR A 115 -5.40 15.61 -4.05
C TYR A 115 -3.94 15.84 -4.44
N PHE A 116 -3.43 15.11 -5.43
CA PHE A 116 -2.04 15.19 -5.88
C PHE A 116 -1.91 15.91 -7.23
N GLU A 117 -2.52 17.08 -7.34
CA GLU A 117 -2.45 17.92 -8.53
C GLU A 117 -0.99 18.27 -8.89
N GLY A 118 -0.64 18.14 -10.17
CA GLY A 118 0.72 18.42 -10.68
C GLY A 118 1.68 17.23 -10.63
N ILE A 119 1.24 16.07 -10.13
CA ILE A 119 1.95 14.80 -10.32
C ILE A 119 1.45 14.16 -11.62
N ASP A 120 2.37 13.61 -12.41
CA ASP A 120 2.08 12.97 -13.70
C ASP A 120 1.03 11.86 -13.53
N GLU A 121 -0.02 11.86 -14.35
CA GLU A 121 -1.06 10.83 -14.31
C GLU A 121 -0.57 9.46 -14.77
N SER A 122 0.57 9.38 -15.46
CA SER A 122 1.19 8.11 -15.87
C SER A 122 1.49 7.17 -14.69
N ILE A 123 1.59 7.72 -13.49
CA ILE A 123 1.89 7.00 -12.25
C ILE A 123 0.79 6.01 -11.89
N PHE A 124 -0.44 6.30 -12.34
CA PHE A 124 -1.60 5.47 -12.13
C PHE A 124 -1.67 4.30 -13.11
N ILE A 125 -0.83 4.32 -14.15
CA ILE A 125 -0.75 3.30 -15.20
C ILE A 125 0.29 2.23 -14.84
N ASN A 126 1.33 2.58 -14.08
CA ASN A 126 2.42 1.68 -13.69
C ASN A 126 2.03 0.76 -12.51
N GLN A 127 1.03 -0.11 -12.73
CA GLN A 127 0.62 -1.17 -11.82
C GLN A 127 1.17 -2.53 -12.30
N PRO A 128 1.42 -3.51 -11.40
CA PRO A 128 1.19 -3.45 -9.96
C PRO A 128 2.32 -2.71 -9.22
N LEU A 129 1.94 -1.83 -8.29
CA LEU A 129 2.86 -1.26 -7.31
C LEU A 129 2.96 -2.24 -6.13
N ILE A 130 4.12 -2.87 -5.96
CA ILE A 130 4.39 -3.80 -4.85
C ILE A 130 5.48 -3.21 -3.97
N TYR A 131 5.21 -3.07 -2.68
CA TYR A 131 6.20 -2.72 -1.68
C TYR A 131 6.30 -3.85 -0.66
N SER A 132 7.53 -4.19 -0.27
CA SER A 132 7.77 -5.28 0.67
C SER A 132 9.08 -5.10 1.43
N HIS A 133 9.14 -5.67 2.63
CA HIS A 133 10.37 -5.78 3.42
C HIS A 133 11.42 -6.69 2.76
N PHE A 134 11.00 -7.63 1.92
CA PHE A 134 11.89 -8.59 1.25
C PHE A 134 12.18 -8.23 -0.21
N ALA A 135 11.88 -6.98 -0.63
CA ALA A 135 12.20 -6.51 -1.99
C ALA A 135 13.69 -6.67 -2.37
N HIS A 136 14.57 -6.67 -1.37
CA HIS A 136 16.02 -6.88 -1.55
C HIS A 136 16.51 -8.26 -1.06
N GLY A 137 15.60 -9.15 -0.63
CA GLY A 137 15.90 -10.45 -0.02
C GLY A 137 15.48 -10.55 1.45
N VAL A 138 15.50 -11.75 2.02
CA VAL A 138 14.95 -12.05 3.36
C VAL A 138 15.84 -11.56 4.52
N GLY A 139 17.14 -11.36 4.29
CA GLY A 139 18.12 -11.08 5.36
C GLY A 139 18.25 -9.62 5.81
N GLU A 140 17.83 -8.66 4.99
CA GLU A 140 17.84 -7.23 5.35
C GLU A 140 16.44 -6.65 5.11
N PRO A 141 15.54 -6.72 6.10
CA PRO A 141 14.18 -6.23 5.95
C PRO A 141 14.20 -4.72 5.70
N ARG A 142 14.00 -4.32 4.44
CA ARG A 142 13.93 -2.93 4.01
C ARG A 142 12.67 -2.76 3.20
N TYR A 143 11.73 -2.00 3.74
CA TYR A 143 10.47 -1.75 3.07
C TYR A 143 10.70 -0.87 1.84
N ALA A 144 10.62 -1.47 0.66
CA ALA A 144 10.99 -0.84 -0.60
C ALA A 144 10.11 -1.36 -1.73
N GLN A 145 10.06 -0.58 -2.82
CA GLN A 145 9.38 -1.00 -4.04
C GLN A 145 10.09 -2.21 -4.65
N VAL A 146 9.31 -3.22 -5.02
CA VAL A 146 9.79 -4.37 -5.78
C VAL A 146 9.89 -3.96 -7.25
N THR A 147 11.11 -3.99 -7.79
CA THR A 147 11.39 -3.64 -9.19
C THR A 147 11.47 -4.85 -10.12
N ASP A 148 11.64 -6.05 -9.54
CA ASP A 148 11.86 -7.30 -10.27
C ASP A 148 10.97 -8.38 -9.65
N LEU A 149 9.90 -8.73 -10.36
CA LEU A 149 8.91 -9.71 -9.93
C LEU A 149 9.47 -11.14 -9.94
N GLU A 150 10.38 -11.46 -10.88
CA GLU A 150 11.01 -12.79 -10.96
C GLU A 150 11.92 -13.01 -9.75
N LYS A 151 12.70 -11.99 -9.38
CA LYS A 151 13.52 -12.02 -8.16
C LYS A 151 12.66 -12.16 -6.90
N LEU A 152 11.53 -11.46 -6.86
CA LEU A 152 10.58 -11.60 -5.76
C LEU A 152 10.03 -13.04 -5.68
N GLN A 153 9.56 -13.58 -6.80
CA GLN A 153 9.03 -14.94 -6.89
C GLN A 153 10.04 -15.96 -6.36
N LYS A 154 11.29 -15.87 -6.83
CA LYS A 154 12.37 -16.72 -6.35
C LYS A 154 12.56 -16.62 -4.84
N THR A 155 12.59 -15.40 -4.31
CA THR A 155 12.77 -15.15 -2.87
C THR A 155 11.64 -15.79 -2.05
N LEU A 156 10.40 -15.71 -2.51
CA LEU A 156 9.24 -16.31 -1.85
C LEU A 156 9.25 -17.85 -1.96
N MET A 157 9.68 -18.39 -3.10
CA MET A 157 9.84 -19.84 -3.28
C MET A 157 10.93 -20.41 -2.38
N ASP A 158 12.10 -19.75 -2.32
CA ASP A 158 13.20 -20.15 -1.44
C ASP A 158 12.74 -20.12 0.04
N ALA A 159 11.94 -19.13 0.44
CA ALA A 159 11.37 -19.04 1.78
C ALA A 159 10.33 -20.14 2.07
N LEU A 160 9.51 -20.50 1.08
CA LEU A 160 8.53 -21.58 1.19
C LEU A 160 9.23 -22.95 1.31
N GLU A 161 10.29 -23.18 0.54
CA GLU A 161 11.10 -24.39 0.62
C GLU A 161 11.73 -24.50 2.02
N HIS A 162 12.35 -23.42 2.51
CA HIS A 162 12.92 -23.40 3.86
C HIS A 162 11.87 -23.65 4.96
N TYR A 163 10.65 -23.13 4.80
CA TYR A 163 9.56 -23.44 5.71
C TYR A 163 9.18 -24.92 5.68
N ASN A 164 9.06 -25.51 4.50
CA ASN A 164 8.72 -26.93 4.32
C ASN A 164 9.81 -27.87 4.85
N GLU A 165 11.08 -27.45 4.86
CA GLU A 165 12.17 -28.21 5.51
C GLU A 165 12.03 -28.25 7.04
N LEU A 166 11.52 -27.18 7.66
CA LEU A 166 11.44 -27.02 9.11
C LEU A 166 10.09 -27.46 9.69
N TYR A 167 9.04 -27.42 8.89
CA TYR A 167 7.66 -27.63 9.30
C TYR A 167 6.93 -28.61 8.36
N SER A 168 5.61 -28.69 8.46
CA SER A 168 4.81 -29.52 7.56
C SER A 168 4.66 -28.88 6.19
N ASP A 169 4.75 -29.71 5.15
CA ASP A 169 4.67 -29.27 3.76
C ASP A 169 3.42 -28.44 3.45
N MET A 170 3.65 -27.23 2.95
CA MET A 170 2.65 -26.38 2.31
C MET A 170 2.90 -26.38 0.80
N ASN A 171 2.03 -27.07 0.06
CA ASN A 171 2.05 -27.11 -1.41
C ASN A 171 1.35 -25.88 -2.01
N LEU A 172 1.96 -24.71 -1.82
CA LEU A 172 1.45 -23.45 -2.36
C LEU A 172 2.00 -23.18 -3.76
N VAL A 173 1.13 -22.69 -4.64
CA VAL A 173 1.52 -22.18 -5.96
C VAL A 173 1.51 -20.65 -5.89
N LEU A 174 2.68 -20.03 -6.05
CA LEU A 174 2.85 -18.57 -5.98
C LEU A 174 2.67 -17.96 -7.38
N PHE A 175 1.43 -17.72 -7.77
CA PHE A 175 1.07 -16.92 -8.94
C PHE A 175 1.06 -15.42 -8.60
N GLU A 176 0.92 -14.56 -9.61
CA GLU A 176 1.10 -13.11 -9.46
C GLU A 176 0.25 -12.48 -8.35
N GLU A 177 -1.05 -12.78 -8.29
CA GLU A 177 -1.93 -12.25 -7.24
C GLU A 177 -1.52 -12.75 -5.84
N ALA A 178 -1.03 -13.99 -5.74
CA ALA A 178 -0.53 -14.54 -4.48
C ALA A 178 0.77 -13.88 -4.02
N MET A 179 1.59 -13.35 -4.94
CA MET A 179 2.80 -12.57 -4.61
C MET A 179 2.50 -11.11 -4.30
N GLN A 180 1.41 -10.58 -4.86
CA GLN A 180 0.94 -9.23 -4.55
C GLN A 180 0.31 -9.17 -3.16
N HIS A 181 -0.20 -10.30 -2.64
CA HIS A 181 -0.74 -10.47 -1.29
C HIS A 181 0.35 -10.78 -0.26
#